data_AF-A0A1Y2U565-F1
#
_entry.id   AF-A0A1Y2U565-F1
#
_cell.length_a   1.000
_cell.length_b   1.000
_cell.length_c   1.000
_cell.angle_alpha   90.00
_cell.angle_beta   90.00
_cell.angle_gamma   90.00
#
_symmetry.space_group_name_H-M   'P 1'
#
loop_
_entity.id
_entity.type
_entity.pdbx_description
1 polymer ?
#
loop_
_entity_poly.entity_id
_entity_poly.type
_entity_poly.pdbx_seq_one_letter_code
_entity_poly.pdbx_strand_id
1 'polypeptide(L)'
;MLEFSPDYDVPPAYKVEIGADGGERLRAQCMCGGVSFTIPRPSDVVRRDAHLGRCVSPSDPRKWKAFLDFCRDCRLVCSAYGVPWVQVPRAVLEPEIPTDLRFGTMKTYRSSENITRGFCGRCGATVFVKDKGRCPSERQEVLNIAMGILRAPEGAKAENWVTWRAGKPVWVEDGIKHDPKFVGAVVEGHKKWALEKYGEAPDFDIL
;
A
#
# COMPACT_ATOMS: atom_id res chain seq x y z
N MET A 1 -17.41 30.08 23.77
CA MET A 1 -16.63 28.97 23.19
C MET A 1 -16.06 29.48 21.88
N LEU A 2 -14.75 29.63 21.78
CA LEU A 2 -14.11 29.90 20.49
C LEU A 2 -14.17 28.59 19.71
N GLU A 3 -14.87 28.58 18.57
CA GLU A 3 -14.86 27.45 17.64
C GLU A 3 -13.43 27.30 17.10
N PHE A 4 -12.70 26.32 17.62
CA PHE A 4 -11.45 25.88 17.03
C PHE A 4 -11.79 25.08 15.77
N SER A 5 -11.79 25.76 14.62
CA SER A 5 -11.72 25.11 13.32
C SER A 5 -10.24 25.15 12.91
N PRO A 6 -9.49 24.05 13.06
CA PRO A 6 -8.13 24.03 12.55
C PRO A 6 -8.18 24.23 11.04
N ASP A 7 -7.29 25.07 10.49
CA ASP A 7 -7.05 25.11 9.05
C ASP A 7 -6.60 23.71 8.63
N TYR A 8 -7.51 22.93 8.06
CA TYR A 8 -7.17 21.63 7.51
C TYR A 8 -6.38 21.88 6.23
N ASP A 9 -5.16 21.33 6.16
CA ASP A 9 -4.43 21.21 4.89
C ASP A 9 -5.29 20.41 3.90
N VAL A 10 -5.96 21.11 2.99
CA VAL A 10 -6.72 20.46 1.93
C VAL A 10 -5.69 19.84 0.97
N PRO A 11 -5.66 18.50 0.83
CA PRO A 11 -4.73 17.88 -0.10
C PRO A 11 -5.02 18.39 -1.52
N PRO A 12 -4.01 18.62 -2.35
CA PRO A 12 -4.24 19.09 -3.70
C PRO A 12 -5.02 18.05 -4.49
N ALA A 13 -5.78 18.51 -5.49
CA ALA A 13 -6.50 17.62 -6.39
C ALA A 13 -5.49 16.76 -7.17
N TYR A 14 -5.51 15.45 -6.94
CA TYR A 14 -4.66 14.51 -7.65
C TYR A 14 -5.27 14.12 -9.00
N LYS A 15 -4.42 13.69 -9.93
CA LYS A 15 -4.83 13.24 -11.27
C LYS A 15 -4.23 11.88 -11.56
N VAL A 16 -4.95 11.06 -12.33
CA VAL A 16 -4.36 9.87 -12.95
C VAL A 16 -3.37 10.33 -14.01
N GLU A 17 -2.22 9.69 -14.06
CA GLU A 17 -1.20 9.94 -15.07
C GLU A 17 -1.33 8.91 -16.21
N ILE A 18 -0.76 9.22 -17.39
CA ILE A 18 -0.77 8.33 -18.54
C ILE A 18 0.68 7.99 -18.89
N GLY A 19 1.00 6.70 -18.91
CA GLY A 19 2.32 6.18 -19.28
C GLY A 19 2.59 6.32 -20.78
N ALA A 20 3.84 6.07 -21.18
CA ALA A 20 4.24 6.11 -22.59
C ALA A 20 3.51 5.06 -23.46
N ASP A 21 2.97 4.02 -22.84
CA ASP A 21 2.14 2.98 -23.44
C ASP A 21 0.65 3.37 -23.57
N GLY A 22 0.27 4.59 -23.16
CA GLY A 22 -1.11 5.05 -23.11
C GLY A 22 -1.92 4.50 -21.92
N GLY A 23 -1.31 3.68 -21.06
CA GLY A 23 -1.98 3.09 -19.90
C GLY A 23 -2.00 4.04 -18.71
N GLU A 24 -3.03 3.90 -17.86
CA GLU A 24 -3.13 4.68 -16.62
C GLU A 24 -1.98 4.38 -15.65
N ARG A 25 -1.60 5.39 -14.88
CA ARG A 25 -0.57 5.37 -13.83
C ARG A 25 -1.06 6.07 -12.56
N LEU A 26 -0.89 5.41 -11.41
CA LEU A 26 -1.15 5.99 -10.10
C LEU A 26 0.14 6.54 -9.52
N ARG A 27 0.17 7.85 -9.25
CA ARG A 27 1.30 8.48 -8.56
C ARG A 27 1.41 7.99 -7.12
N ALA A 28 2.62 7.56 -6.77
CA ALA A 28 3.07 7.31 -5.40
C ALA A 28 4.21 8.28 -5.08
N GLN A 29 3.99 9.19 -4.14
CA GLN A 29 4.92 10.27 -3.84
C GLN A 29 4.93 10.60 -2.35
N CYS A 30 6.12 10.72 -1.76
CA CYS A 30 6.26 11.20 -0.38
C CYS A 30 5.96 12.70 -0.27
N MET A 31 5.75 13.21 0.95
CA MET A 31 5.39 14.61 1.19
C MET A 31 6.36 15.61 0.55
N CYS A 32 7.67 15.37 0.64
CA CYS A 32 8.68 16.28 0.09
C CYS A 32 9.03 16.04 -1.39
N GLY A 33 8.38 15.08 -2.06
CA GLY A 33 8.66 14.71 -3.45
C GLY A 33 9.99 13.99 -3.69
N GLY A 34 10.81 13.78 -2.65
CA GLY A 34 12.12 13.14 -2.77
C GLY A 34 12.07 11.64 -3.11
N VAL A 35 10.92 10.99 -2.98
CA VAL A 35 10.63 9.65 -3.51
C VAL A 35 9.33 9.79 -4.28
N SER A 36 9.39 9.54 -5.60
CA SER A 36 8.24 9.68 -6.49
C SER A 36 8.34 8.71 -7.65
N PHE A 37 7.34 7.85 -7.79
CA PHE A 37 7.19 6.88 -8.88
C PHE A 37 5.71 6.67 -9.17
N THR A 38 5.40 5.91 -10.21
CA THR A 38 4.03 5.55 -10.57
C THR A 38 3.83 4.04 -10.54
N ILE A 39 2.59 3.64 -10.23
CA ILE A 39 2.14 2.26 -10.23
C ILE A 39 1.22 2.07 -11.44
N PRO A 40 1.58 1.19 -12.41
CA PRO A 40 0.70 0.86 -13.53
C PRO A 40 -0.44 -0.07 -13.10
N ARG A 41 -1.39 -0.25 -14.02
CA ARG A 41 -2.35 -1.36 -13.94
C ARG A 41 -1.62 -2.70 -14.08
N PRO A 42 -2.13 -3.81 -13.50
CA PRO A 42 -1.59 -5.14 -13.76
C PRO A 42 -1.60 -5.46 -15.26
N SER A 43 -0.43 -5.76 -15.83
CA SER A 43 -0.31 -6.15 -17.23
C SER A 43 -0.64 -7.63 -17.43
N ASP A 44 -0.81 -8.06 -18.68
CA ASP A 44 -0.94 -9.49 -19.02
C ASP A 44 0.24 -10.33 -18.55
N VAL A 45 1.45 -9.77 -18.61
CA VAL A 45 2.67 -10.45 -18.16
C VAL A 45 2.61 -10.73 -16.66
N VAL A 46 2.20 -9.74 -15.85
CA VAL A 46 2.02 -9.92 -14.41
C VAL A 46 0.92 -10.93 -14.11
N ARG A 47 -0.22 -10.85 -14.80
CA ARG A 47 -1.38 -11.71 -14.56
C ARG A 47 -1.10 -13.19 -14.86
N ARG A 48 -0.25 -13.48 -15.86
CA ARG A 48 0.10 -14.85 -16.26
C ARG A 48 1.25 -15.45 -15.44
N ASP A 49 1.99 -14.63 -14.71
CA ASP A 49 3.06 -15.10 -13.82
C ASP A 49 2.48 -15.73 -12.55
N ALA A 50 2.93 -16.95 -12.22
CA ALA A 50 2.38 -17.73 -11.11
C ALA A 50 2.60 -17.09 -9.73
N HIS A 51 3.66 -16.30 -9.56
CA HIS A 51 3.95 -15.58 -8.32
C HIS A 51 3.34 -14.18 -8.34
N LEU A 52 3.63 -13.39 -9.38
CA LEU A 52 3.20 -11.99 -9.45
C LEU A 52 1.70 -11.82 -9.65
N GLY A 53 1.06 -12.77 -10.34
CA GLY A 53 -0.39 -12.81 -10.49
C GLY A 53 -1.12 -12.85 -9.15
N ARG A 54 -0.48 -13.33 -8.08
CA ARG A 54 -1.04 -13.34 -6.72
C ARG A 54 -1.20 -11.94 -6.13
N CYS A 55 -0.55 -10.90 -6.68
CA CYS A 55 -0.75 -9.49 -6.29
C CYS A 55 -2.01 -8.87 -6.92
N VAL A 56 -2.58 -9.50 -7.95
CA VAL A 56 -3.72 -8.99 -8.70
C VAL A 56 -5.01 -9.36 -7.98
N SER A 57 -5.98 -8.44 -7.99
CA SER A 57 -7.28 -8.68 -7.38
C SER A 57 -7.96 -9.89 -8.03
N PRO A 58 -8.59 -10.77 -7.22
CA PRO A 58 -9.35 -11.91 -7.74
C PRO A 58 -10.66 -11.49 -8.43
N SER A 59 -11.16 -10.27 -8.17
CA SER A 59 -12.46 -9.78 -8.65
C SER A 59 -12.35 -8.71 -9.75
N ASP A 60 -11.23 -7.98 -9.86
CA ASP A 60 -10.98 -7.07 -10.98
C ASP A 60 -9.51 -7.19 -11.44
N PRO A 61 -9.24 -7.73 -12.64
CA PRO A 61 -7.87 -7.95 -13.11
C PRO A 61 -7.09 -6.64 -13.36
N ARG A 62 -7.74 -5.47 -13.28
CA ARG A 62 -7.10 -4.15 -13.40
C ARG A 62 -6.66 -3.57 -12.05
N LYS A 63 -6.93 -4.27 -10.94
CA LYS A 63 -6.65 -3.78 -9.58
C LYS A 63 -5.61 -4.63 -8.87
N TRP A 64 -4.86 -3.98 -7.99
CA TRP A 64 -3.93 -4.62 -7.05
C TRP A 64 -4.65 -5.03 -5.77
N LYS A 65 -4.05 -5.93 -4.99
CA LYS A 65 -4.53 -6.27 -3.65
C LYS A 65 -4.05 -5.24 -2.62
N ALA A 66 -4.98 -4.78 -1.78
CA ALA A 66 -4.69 -3.93 -0.63
C ALA A 66 -5.24 -4.52 0.66
N PHE A 67 -4.64 -4.16 1.81
CA PHE A 67 -5.04 -4.67 3.12
C PHE A 67 -4.59 -3.76 4.25
N LEU A 68 -5.23 -3.91 5.42
CA LEU A 68 -4.81 -3.29 6.68
C LEU A 68 -3.94 -4.26 7.48
N ASP A 69 -2.83 -3.74 8.01
CA ASP A 69 -1.87 -4.47 8.85
C ASP A 69 -1.79 -3.84 10.25
N PHE A 70 -2.05 -4.65 11.26
CA PHE A 70 -2.05 -4.25 12.67
C PHE A 70 -0.85 -4.82 13.45
N CYS A 71 0.18 -5.35 12.78
CA CYS A 71 1.32 -5.92 13.48
C CYS A 71 2.05 -4.86 14.32
N ARG A 72 2.62 -5.31 15.44
CA ARG A 72 3.32 -4.45 16.39
C ARG A 72 4.42 -3.63 15.73
N ASP A 73 5.21 -4.22 14.84
CA ASP A 73 6.36 -3.56 14.24
C ASP A 73 5.93 -2.46 13.26
N CYS A 74 4.96 -2.71 12.38
CA CYS A 74 4.45 -1.69 11.49
C CYS A 74 3.82 -0.54 12.27
N ARG A 75 3.09 -0.84 13.36
CA ARG A 75 2.52 0.19 14.22
C ARG A 75 3.58 1.10 14.83
N LEU A 76 4.64 0.52 15.39
CA LEU A 76 5.71 1.27 16.04
C LEU A 76 6.57 2.05 15.03
N VAL A 77 6.95 1.41 13.92
CA VAL A 77 7.80 2.05 12.90
C VAL A 77 7.06 3.15 12.15
N CYS A 78 5.79 2.94 11.81
CA CYS A 78 5.01 3.92 11.05
C CYS A 78 4.26 4.92 11.95
N SER A 79 4.34 4.75 13.28
CA SER A 79 3.61 5.56 14.25
C SER A 79 2.10 5.66 13.96
N ALA A 80 1.50 4.53 13.56
CA ALA A 80 0.08 4.46 13.18
C ALA A 80 -0.55 3.16 13.70
N TYR A 81 -1.76 3.21 14.25
CA TYR A 81 -2.43 2.05 14.86
C TYR A 81 -2.61 0.87 13.90
N GLY A 82 -2.79 1.15 12.61
CA GLY A 82 -2.77 0.17 11.53
C GLY A 82 -2.22 0.81 10.27
N VAL A 83 -1.57 0.02 9.43
CA VAL A 83 -0.91 0.50 8.22
C VAL A 83 -1.57 -0.12 6.99
N PRO A 84 -2.10 0.71 6.07
CA PRO A 84 -2.62 0.24 4.79
C PRO A 84 -1.48 -0.01 3.79
N TRP A 85 -1.48 -1.20 3.20
CA TRP A 85 -0.50 -1.62 2.20
C TRP A 85 -1.19 -2.02 0.90
N VAL A 86 -0.51 -1.78 -0.23
CA VAL A 86 -0.84 -2.37 -1.54
C VAL A 86 0.32 -3.25 -2.00
N GLN A 87 0.03 -4.45 -2.51
CA GLN A 87 1.07 -5.36 -3.03
C GLN A 87 1.34 -5.09 -4.50
N VAL A 88 2.57 -4.69 -4.82
CA VAL A 88 2.98 -4.37 -6.19
C VAL A 88 4.36 -4.96 -6.47
N PRO A 89 4.57 -5.64 -7.61
CA PRO A 89 5.90 -6.04 -8.05
C PRO A 89 6.83 -4.83 -8.23
N ARG A 90 8.06 -4.87 -7.69
CA ARG A 90 9.04 -3.78 -7.85
C ARG A 90 9.30 -3.46 -9.32
N ALA A 91 9.44 -4.51 -10.13
CA ALA A 91 9.82 -4.42 -11.54
C ALA A 91 8.77 -3.74 -12.44
N VAL A 92 7.53 -3.51 -11.96
CA VAL A 92 6.51 -2.79 -12.72
C VAL A 92 6.41 -1.31 -12.33
N LEU A 93 7.09 -0.88 -11.27
CA LEU A 93 7.07 0.52 -10.86
C LEU A 93 7.77 1.38 -11.92
N GLU A 94 7.31 2.61 -12.08
CA GLU A 94 7.82 3.51 -13.12
C GLU A 94 8.31 4.85 -12.53
N PRO A 95 9.58 5.23 -12.73
CA PRO A 95 10.66 4.39 -13.25
C PRO A 95 10.91 3.15 -12.37
N GLU A 96 11.52 2.11 -12.94
CA GLU A 96 11.82 0.88 -12.19
C GLU A 96 12.70 1.23 -10.98
N ILE A 97 12.21 0.92 -9.77
CA ILE A 97 13.00 1.07 -8.55
C ILE A 97 14.15 0.06 -8.61
N PRO A 98 15.42 0.43 -8.43
CA PRO A 98 16.55 -0.52 -8.50
C PRO A 98 16.49 -1.66 -7.47
N THR A 99 17.17 -2.78 -7.73
CA THR A 99 17.23 -3.95 -6.83
C THR A 99 17.92 -3.67 -5.50
N ASP A 100 18.82 -2.70 -5.46
CA ASP A 100 19.44 -2.20 -4.22
C ASP A 100 18.52 -1.25 -3.42
N LEU A 101 17.33 -0.95 -3.97
CA LEU A 101 16.28 -0.12 -3.39
C LEU A 101 16.75 1.32 -3.11
N ARG A 102 17.78 1.80 -3.81
CA ARG A 102 18.23 3.19 -3.75
C ARG A 102 17.53 3.99 -4.85
N PHE A 103 16.52 4.75 -4.47
CA PHE A 103 15.72 5.55 -5.40
C PHE A 103 15.38 6.92 -4.82
N GLY A 104 15.79 7.99 -5.52
CA GLY A 104 15.67 9.36 -5.02
C GLY A 104 16.33 9.53 -3.64
N THR A 105 15.57 10.01 -2.66
CA THR A 105 16.00 10.20 -1.26
C THR A 105 15.75 8.98 -0.38
N MET A 106 15.30 7.86 -0.94
CA MET A 106 14.95 6.65 -0.18
C MET A 106 16.15 6.11 0.59
N LYS A 107 15.91 5.75 1.85
CA LYS A 107 16.82 5.02 2.72
C LYS A 107 16.16 3.69 3.09
N THR A 108 16.97 2.67 3.27
CA THR A 108 16.51 1.34 3.66
C THR A 108 17.26 0.85 4.86
N TYR A 109 16.59 0.05 5.67
CA TYR A 109 17.21 -0.67 6.77
C TYR A 109 16.52 -2.02 6.95
N ARG A 110 17.28 -2.98 7.48
CA ARG A 110 16.79 -4.32 7.81
C ARG A 110 16.21 -4.29 9.21
N SER A 111 14.89 -4.52 9.35
CA SER A 111 14.24 -4.58 10.67
C SER A 111 14.22 -6.00 11.27
N SER A 112 14.39 -7.03 10.43
CA SER A 112 14.60 -8.42 10.84
C SER A 112 15.34 -9.16 9.72
N GLU A 113 15.74 -10.42 9.93
CA GLU A 113 16.43 -11.22 8.89
C GLU A 113 15.72 -11.15 7.52
N ASN A 114 14.39 -11.27 7.53
CA ASN A 114 13.57 -11.32 6.31
C ASN A 114 12.98 -9.97 5.90
N ILE A 115 12.90 -8.98 6.79
CA ILE A 115 12.19 -7.73 6.53
C ILE A 115 13.14 -6.56 6.30
N THR A 116 13.01 -5.91 5.14
CA THR A 116 13.66 -4.65 4.80
C THR A 116 12.61 -3.55 4.66
N ARG A 117 12.82 -2.41 5.28
CA ARG A 117 11.89 -1.27 5.28
C ARG A 117 12.49 -0.11 4.52
N GLY A 118 11.67 0.56 3.70
CA GLY A 118 12.06 1.73 2.94
C GLY A 118 11.29 2.97 3.39
N PHE A 119 12.01 4.07 3.57
CA PHE A 119 11.43 5.36 3.93
C PHE A 119 12.15 6.50 3.19
N CYS A 120 11.49 7.64 3.05
CA CYS A 120 12.12 8.83 2.51
C CYS A 120 13.11 9.41 3.53
N GLY A 121 14.40 9.44 3.22
CA GLY A 121 15.44 9.99 4.10
C GLY A 121 15.36 11.50 4.32
N ARG A 122 14.46 12.22 3.63
CA ARG A 122 14.24 13.66 3.81
C ARG A 122 13.04 13.96 4.71
N CYS A 123 11.88 13.34 4.48
CA CYS A 123 10.65 13.64 5.22
C CYS A 123 10.17 12.51 6.14
N GLY A 124 10.86 11.37 6.20
CA GLY A 124 10.49 10.24 7.06
C GLY A 124 9.32 9.39 6.56
N ALA A 125 8.66 9.77 5.46
CA ALA A 125 7.51 9.03 4.94
C ALA A 125 7.86 7.56 4.67
N THR A 126 7.10 6.64 5.26
CA THR A 126 7.16 5.20 4.95
C THR A 126 6.82 4.97 3.49
N VAL A 127 7.68 4.25 2.77
CA VAL A 127 7.50 3.96 1.34
C VAL A 127 7.08 2.51 1.14
N PHE A 128 7.84 1.56 1.71
CA PHE A 128 7.55 0.15 1.50
C PHE A 128 8.02 -0.76 2.64
N VAL A 129 7.50 -1.99 2.64
CA VAL A 129 8.08 -3.15 3.31
C VAL A 129 8.39 -4.22 2.25
N LYS A 130 9.64 -4.69 2.24
CA LYS A 130 10.13 -5.83 1.46
C LYS A 130 10.30 -7.01 2.39
N ASP A 131 9.86 -8.16 1.92
CA ASP A 131 10.02 -9.44 2.60
C ASP A 131 10.79 -10.40 1.70
N LYS A 132 11.87 -10.96 2.22
CA LYS A 132 12.70 -11.94 1.53
C LYS A 132 11.88 -13.16 1.07
N GLY A 133 10.85 -13.55 1.82
CA GLY A 133 9.97 -14.66 1.48
C GLY A 133 9.09 -14.43 0.24
N ARG A 134 8.99 -13.19 -0.24
CA ARG A 134 8.15 -12.79 -1.39
C ARG A 134 8.96 -12.45 -2.64
N CYS A 135 10.22 -12.85 -2.66
CA CYS A 135 11.18 -12.54 -3.71
C CYS A 135 11.82 -13.84 -4.24
N PRO A 136 11.07 -14.66 -5.01
CA PRO A 136 11.64 -15.88 -5.60
C PRO A 136 12.76 -15.58 -6.61
N SER A 137 12.74 -14.40 -7.23
CA SER A 137 13.81 -13.86 -8.07
C SER A 137 13.80 -12.33 -8.02
N GLU A 138 14.89 -11.67 -8.45
CA GLU A 138 14.95 -10.20 -8.49
C GLU A 138 13.84 -9.57 -9.34
N ARG A 139 13.44 -10.22 -10.44
CA ARG A 139 12.35 -9.78 -11.32
C ARG A 139 10.96 -10.04 -10.75
N GLN A 140 10.87 -10.89 -9.73
CA GLN A 140 9.62 -11.26 -9.08
C GLN A 140 9.52 -10.73 -7.63
N GLU A 141 10.31 -9.72 -7.30
CA GLU A 141 10.25 -9.07 -5.99
C GLU A 141 8.94 -8.30 -5.81
N VAL A 142 8.18 -8.64 -4.77
CA VAL A 142 6.94 -7.95 -4.41
C VAL A 142 7.16 -7.05 -3.19
N LEU A 143 6.70 -5.80 -3.31
CA LEU A 143 6.74 -4.81 -2.24
C LEU A 143 5.34 -4.56 -1.70
N ASN A 144 5.22 -4.41 -0.38
CA ASN A 144 4.08 -3.74 0.22
C ASN A 144 4.36 -2.24 0.15
N ILE A 145 3.71 -1.51 -0.76
CA ILE A 145 3.82 -0.05 -0.87
C ILE A 145 2.83 0.61 0.11
N ALA A 146 3.30 1.60 0.86
CA ALA A 146 2.47 2.31 1.84
C ALA A 146 1.38 3.10 1.11
N MET A 147 0.11 2.89 1.47
CA MET A 147 -0.96 3.60 0.77
C MET A 147 -0.97 5.10 1.05
N GLY A 148 -0.38 5.55 2.16
CA GLY A 148 -0.29 6.98 2.52
C GLY A 148 0.51 7.85 1.54
N ILE A 149 1.35 7.24 0.69
CA ILE A 149 2.05 7.97 -0.38
C ILE A 149 1.31 7.96 -1.71
N LEU A 150 0.18 7.25 -1.82
CA LEU A 150 -0.62 7.24 -3.04
C LEU A 150 -1.34 8.57 -3.22
N ARG A 151 -1.47 8.98 -4.47
CA ARG A 151 -2.11 10.23 -4.90
C ARG A 151 -3.29 9.89 -5.79
N ALA A 152 -4.19 9.06 -5.25
CA ALA A 152 -5.39 8.62 -5.95
C ALA A 152 -6.44 9.75 -5.98
N PRO A 153 -6.97 10.14 -7.14
CA PRO A 153 -7.97 11.21 -7.24
C PRO A 153 -9.26 10.91 -6.46
N GLU A 154 -9.63 9.64 -6.33
CA GLU A 154 -10.81 9.19 -5.59
C GLU A 154 -10.60 9.15 -4.06
N GLY A 155 -9.42 9.49 -3.56
CA GLY A 155 -9.12 9.62 -2.13
C GLY A 155 -8.34 8.45 -1.54
N ALA A 156 -8.21 8.46 -0.21
CA ALA A 156 -7.25 7.64 0.54
C ALA A 156 -7.43 6.11 0.37
N LYS A 157 -8.62 5.65 -0.04
CA LYS A 157 -8.89 4.23 -0.27
C LYS A 157 -8.46 3.74 -1.66
N ALA A 158 -8.14 4.65 -2.59
CA ALA A 158 -7.72 4.31 -3.96
C ALA A 158 -8.59 3.23 -4.62
N GLU A 159 -9.92 3.34 -4.47
CA GLU A 159 -10.89 2.29 -4.82
C GLU A 159 -10.88 1.91 -6.30
N ASN A 160 -10.38 2.79 -7.18
CA ASN A 160 -10.24 2.47 -8.60
C ASN A 160 -8.98 1.64 -8.88
N TRP A 161 -8.01 1.61 -7.97
CA TRP A 161 -6.70 0.98 -8.14
C TRP A 161 -6.53 -0.32 -7.38
N VAL A 162 -7.26 -0.48 -6.27
CA VAL A 162 -7.09 -1.63 -5.39
C VAL A 162 -8.42 -2.28 -5.02
N THR A 163 -8.35 -3.58 -4.74
CA THR A 163 -9.40 -4.32 -4.04
C THR A 163 -8.91 -4.59 -2.63
N TRP A 164 -9.70 -4.16 -1.64
CA TRP A 164 -9.35 -4.29 -0.24
C TRP A 164 -9.73 -5.66 0.32
N ARG A 165 -8.79 -6.29 1.04
CA ARG A 165 -9.04 -7.43 1.93
C ARG A 165 -9.72 -6.93 3.21
N ALA A 166 -11.04 -6.93 3.22
CA ALA A 166 -11.83 -6.44 4.35
C ALA A 166 -12.39 -7.55 5.24
N GLY A 167 -12.41 -8.80 4.78
CA GLY A 167 -12.91 -9.93 5.56
C GLY A 167 -12.02 -10.26 6.75
N LYS A 168 -10.69 -10.22 6.55
CA LYS A 168 -9.69 -10.51 7.58
C LYS A 168 -8.42 -9.66 7.40
N PRO A 169 -8.35 -8.47 8.02
CA PRO A 169 -7.10 -7.71 8.12
C PRO A 169 -5.98 -8.55 8.77
N VAL A 170 -4.72 -8.19 8.52
CA VAL A 170 -3.58 -8.99 9.02
C VAL A 170 -3.14 -8.53 10.40
N TRP A 171 -2.71 -9.51 11.21
CA TRP A 171 -2.18 -9.29 12.57
C TRP A 171 -3.13 -8.53 13.50
N VAL A 172 -4.45 -8.71 13.34
CA VAL A 172 -5.48 -8.05 14.16
C VAL A 172 -5.27 -8.36 15.63
N GLU A 173 -4.86 -9.58 15.96
CA GLU A 173 -4.60 -10.02 17.34
C GLU A 173 -3.52 -9.18 18.03
N ASP A 174 -2.50 -8.75 17.28
CA ASP A 174 -1.46 -7.85 17.80
C ASP A 174 -1.99 -6.43 18.02
N GLY A 175 -2.85 -5.95 17.13
CA GLY A 175 -3.57 -4.68 17.30
C GLY A 175 -4.47 -4.69 18.53
N ILE A 176 -5.25 -5.77 18.72
CA ILE A 176 -6.18 -5.94 19.84
C ILE A 176 -5.45 -5.95 21.19
N LYS A 177 -4.24 -6.52 21.27
CA LYS A 177 -3.39 -6.45 22.48
C LYS A 177 -3.00 -5.01 22.85
N HIS A 178 -2.94 -4.10 21.88
CA HIS A 178 -2.57 -2.70 22.09
C HIS A 178 -3.77 -1.81 22.39
N ASP A 179 -4.80 -1.87 21.55
CA ASP A 179 -6.04 -1.10 21.72
C ASP A 179 -7.24 -1.88 21.15
N PRO A 180 -7.94 -2.65 22.00
CA PRO A 180 -9.02 -3.52 21.54
C PRO A 180 -10.22 -2.73 21.00
N LYS A 181 -10.50 -1.55 21.56
CA LYS A 181 -11.67 -0.75 21.17
C LYS A 181 -11.43 -0.12 19.80
N PHE A 182 -10.27 0.52 19.61
CA PHE A 182 -9.93 1.14 18.34
C PHE A 182 -9.86 0.10 17.21
N VAL A 183 -9.11 -0.99 17.42
CA VAL A 183 -8.91 -2.00 16.39
C VAL A 183 -10.21 -2.73 16.06
N GLY A 184 -11.04 -3.05 17.06
CA GLY A 184 -12.37 -3.61 16.85
C GLY A 184 -13.25 -2.71 15.97
N ALA A 185 -13.31 -1.41 16.27
CA ALA A 185 -14.09 -0.45 15.50
C ALA A 185 -13.58 -0.30 14.05
N VAL A 186 -12.27 -0.27 13.84
CA VAL A 186 -11.69 -0.20 12.49
C VAL A 186 -11.99 -1.46 11.69
N VAL A 187 -11.86 -2.65 12.28
CA VAL A 187 -12.13 -3.92 11.60
C VAL A 187 -13.61 -4.03 11.24
N GLU A 188 -14.51 -3.72 12.17
CA GLU A 188 -15.95 -3.73 11.92
C GLU A 188 -16.35 -2.72 10.85
N GLY A 189 -15.87 -1.47 10.98
CA GLY A 189 -16.12 -0.41 10.01
C GLY A 189 -15.57 -0.74 8.62
N HIS A 190 -14.39 -1.35 8.54
CA HIS A 190 -13.81 -1.77 7.27
C HIS A 190 -14.63 -2.88 6.61
N LYS A 191 -15.10 -3.86 7.39
CA LYS A 191 -15.97 -4.93 6.90
C LYS A 191 -17.32 -4.39 6.42
N LYS A 192 -17.97 -3.53 7.21
CA LYS A 192 -19.26 -2.90 6.84
C LYS A 192 -19.13 -2.08 5.56
N TRP A 193 -18.09 -1.25 5.46
CA TRP A 193 -17.79 -0.49 4.25
C TRP A 193 -17.61 -1.42 3.03
N ALA A 194 -16.91 -2.55 3.19
CA ALA A 194 -16.70 -3.48 2.08
C ALA A 194 -18.01 -4.15 1.65
N LEU A 195 -18.87 -4.55 2.58
CA LEU A 195 -20.19 -5.08 2.26
C LEU A 195 -21.03 -4.07 1.46
N GLU A 196 -20.98 -2.79 1.83
CA GLU A 196 -21.67 -1.72 1.12
C GLU A 196 -21.07 -1.44 -0.27
N LYS A 197 -19.75 -1.52 -0.42
CA LYS A 197 -19.05 -1.19 -1.68
C LYS A 197 -18.91 -2.33 -2.66
N TYR A 198 -18.68 -3.54 -2.16
CA TYR A 198 -18.37 -4.73 -2.95
C TYR A 198 -19.49 -5.77 -2.92
N GLY A 199 -20.48 -5.63 -2.03
CA GLY A 199 -21.51 -6.65 -1.80
C GLY A 199 -21.02 -7.83 -0.95
N GLU A 200 -19.74 -7.87 -0.63
CA GLU A 200 -19.08 -8.90 0.19
C GLU A 200 -17.94 -8.29 1.00
N ALA A 201 -17.35 -9.06 1.91
CA ALA A 201 -16.13 -8.67 2.60
C ALA A 201 -14.98 -9.57 2.11
N PRO A 202 -14.24 -9.17 1.05
CA PRO A 202 -13.25 -10.05 0.44
C PRO A 202 -12.19 -10.51 1.43
N ASP A 203 -11.93 -11.81 1.42
CA ASP A 203 -10.82 -12.44 2.13
C ASP A 203 -10.01 -13.25 1.13
N PHE A 204 -8.77 -12.81 0.88
CA PHE A 204 -7.87 -13.45 -0.06
C PHE A 204 -6.46 -13.50 0.53
N ASP A 205 -5.67 -14.44 0.02
CA ASP A 205 -4.27 -14.53 0.42
C ASP A 205 -3.49 -13.29 -0.02
N ILE A 206 -2.64 -12.85 0.89
CA ILE A 206 -1.65 -11.80 0.71
C ILE A 206 -0.31 -12.51 0.62
N LEU A 207 0.53 -12.10 -0.34
CA LEU A 207 1.91 -12.59 -0.45
C LEU A 207 2.76 -12.16 0.75
#